data_AF-A0A8C5DEQ0-F1
#
_entry.id   AF-A0A8C5DEQ0-F1
#
_cell.length_a   1.000
_cell.length_b   1.000
_cell.length_c   1.000
_cell.angle_alpha   90.00
_cell.angle_beta   90.00
_cell.angle_gamma   90.00
#
_symmetry.space_group_name_H-M   'P 1'
#
loop_
_entity.id
_entity.type
_entity.pdbx_description
1 polymer ?
#
loop_
_entity_poly.entity_id
_entity_poly.type
_entity_poly.pdbx_seq_one_letter_code
_entity_poly.pdbx_strand_id
1 'polypeptide(L)'
;MELILILEKTVSPDQNELKVAQKFLEQAATENLPTFLVELSRVFANPGNTQVVRVAAGLQVKNSLTSKDPDVKRQYQQRWLAINANTRCEIKNNVLQTLGTETYRPSSASQCVAGIACAEIPVNQWPELIPQLVANMMDPATIERMKESTLEAIGYICQDIDPEQLQENANQILTAIIQGTPRCGWWE
;
A
#
# COMPACT_ATOMS: atom_id res chain seq x y z
N MET A 1 -7.07 2.15 -20.29
CA MET A 1 -7.04 0.94 -21.15
C MET A 1 -5.61 0.54 -21.48
N GLU A 2 -4.75 1.47 -21.91
CA GLU A 2 -3.34 1.19 -22.22
C GLU A 2 -2.52 0.73 -21.00
N LEU A 3 -2.67 1.38 -19.83
CA LEU A 3 -1.94 1.00 -18.61
C LEU A 3 -2.23 -0.44 -18.15
N ILE A 4 -3.49 -0.90 -18.25
CA ILE A 4 -3.89 -2.26 -17.85
C ILE A 4 -3.18 -3.30 -18.72
N LEU A 5 -3.19 -3.08 -20.05
CA LEU A 5 -2.51 -3.97 -20.99
C LEU A 5 -1.01 -4.03 -20.71
N ILE A 6 -0.38 -2.88 -20.43
CA ILE A 6 1.05 -2.82 -20.11
C ILE A 6 1.37 -3.56 -18.81
N LEU A 7 0.52 -3.42 -17.79
CA LEU A 7 0.66 -4.17 -16.54
C LEU A 7 0.53 -5.67 -16.76
N GLU A 8 -0.37 -6.15 -17.61
CA GLU A 8 -0.45 -7.57 -17.99
C GLU A 8 0.83 -8.07 -18.67
N LYS A 9 1.45 -7.21 -19.48
CA LYS A 9 2.71 -7.55 -20.16
C LYS A 9 3.91 -7.64 -19.20
N THR A 10 3.82 -7.10 -17.98
CA THR A 10 4.90 -7.24 -16.97
C THR A 10 5.07 -8.67 -16.46
N VAL A 11 4.08 -9.56 -16.67
CA VAL A 11 4.16 -10.97 -16.31
C VAL A 11 4.28 -11.89 -17.54
N SER A 12 4.47 -11.33 -18.73
CA SER A 12 4.63 -12.10 -19.97
C SER A 12 5.89 -12.96 -19.90
N PRO A 13 5.85 -14.23 -20.36
CA PRO A 13 7.06 -15.06 -20.50
C PRO A 13 8.01 -14.55 -21.60
N ASP A 14 7.53 -13.68 -22.49
CA ASP A 14 8.35 -13.04 -23.52
C ASP A 14 9.21 -11.92 -22.90
N GLN A 15 10.53 -12.11 -22.92
CA GLN A 15 11.49 -11.14 -22.38
C GLN A 15 11.45 -9.78 -23.08
N ASN A 16 11.10 -9.74 -24.37
CA ASN A 16 11.02 -8.49 -25.12
C ASN A 16 9.76 -7.71 -24.70
N GLU A 17 8.61 -8.37 -24.59
CA GLU A 17 7.39 -7.74 -24.08
C GLU A 17 7.56 -7.21 -22.65
N LEU A 18 8.19 -8.00 -21.79
CA LEU A 18 8.47 -7.61 -20.40
C LEU A 18 9.38 -6.38 -20.32
N LYS A 19 10.46 -6.33 -21.12
CA LYS A 19 11.37 -5.17 -21.17
C LYS A 19 10.68 -3.91 -21.70
N VAL A 20 9.85 -4.04 -22.73
CA VAL A 20 9.07 -2.92 -23.28
C VAL A 20 8.09 -2.38 -22.23
N ALA A 21 7.38 -3.27 -21.54
CA ALA A 21 6.46 -2.88 -20.48
C ALA A 21 7.18 -2.17 -19.32
N GLN A 22 8.31 -2.72 -18.84
CA GLN A 22 9.11 -2.10 -17.78
C GLN A 22 9.62 -0.72 -18.17
N LYS A 23 10.17 -0.57 -19.38
CA LYS A 23 10.68 0.71 -19.88
C LYS A 23 9.58 1.76 -19.97
N PHE A 24 8.37 1.36 -20.38
CA PHE A 24 7.22 2.27 -20.40
C PHE A 24 6.86 2.74 -18.99
N LEU A 25 6.80 1.84 -18.01
CA LEU A 25 6.46 2.18 -16.62
C LEU A 25 7.52 3.10 -15.99
N GLU A 26 8.81 2.86 -16.26
CA GLU A 26 9.90 3.73 -15.82
C GLU A 26 9.83 5.12 -16.44
N GLN A 27 9.52 5.20 -17.74
CA GLN A 27 9.35 6.47 -18.44
C GLN A 27 8.16 7.26 -17.88
N ALA A 28 7.01 6.61 -17.67
CA ALA A 28 5.82 7.24 -17.09
C ALA A 28 6.08 7.75 -15.66
N ALA A 29 6.80 6.98 -14.83
CA ALA A 29 7.21 7.40 -13.49
C ALA A 29 8.16 8.59 -13.49
N THR A 30 9.00 8.73 -14.52
CA THR A 30 9.96 9.84 -14.66
C THR A 30 9.29 11.11 -15.20
N GLU A 31 8.31 10.97 -16.10
CA GLU A 31 7.62 12.10 -16.72
C GLU A 31 6.63 12.77 -15.76
N ASN A 32 5.74 12.00 -15.12
CA ASN A 32 4.76 12.54 -14.17
C ASN A 32 4.38 11.50 -13.12
N LEU A 33 5.24 11.37 -12.10
CA LEU A 33 5.02 10.46 -10.98
C LEU A 33 3.66 10.65 -10.28
N PRO A 34 3.20 11.89 -9.93
CA PRO A 34 1.91 12.07 -9.27
C PRO A 34 0.74 11.47 -10.05
N THR A 35 0.61 11.79 -11.34
CA THR A 35 -0.47 11.28 -12.19
C THR A 35 -0.34 9.77 -12.38
N PHE A 36 0.88 9.28 -12.57
CA PHE A 36 1.14 7.85 -12.72
C PHE A 36 0.72 7.04 -11.49
N LEU A 37 1.04 7.51 -10.28
CA LEU A 37 0.64 6.85 -9.03
C LEU A 37 -0.87 6.86 -8.81
N VAL A 38 -1.57 7.93 -9.19
CA VAL A 38 -3.05 7.96 -9.15
C VAL A 38 -3.63 6.88 -10.05
N GLU A 39 -3.21 6.81 -11.31
CA GLU A 39 -3.71 5.82 -12.26
C GLU A 39 -3.43 4.38 -11.79
N LEU A 40 -2.23 4.12 -11.27
CA LEU A 40 -1.90 2.82 -10.66
C LEU A 40 -2.81 2.51 -9.46
N SER A 41 -3.03 3.48 -8.56
CA SER A 41 -3.86 3.29 -7.37
C SER A 41 -5.34 3.00 -7.73
N ARG A 42 -5.87 3.63 -8.78
CA ARG A 42 -7.22 3.36 -9.30
C ARG A 42 -7.34 1.95 -9.87
N VAL A 43 -6.35 1.53 -10.66
CA VAL A 43 -6.27 0.16 -11.19
C VAL A 43 -6.17 -0.86 -10.06
N PHE A 44 -5.40 -0.54 -9.02
CA PHE A 44 -5.18 -1.40 -7.87
C PHE A 44 -6.44 -1.59 -7.01
N ALA A 45 -7.18 -0.50 -6.78
CA ALA A 45 -8.40 -0.49 -5.98
C ALA A 45 -9.61 -1.13 -6.66
N ASN A 46 -9.64 -1.18 -8.00
CA ASN A 46 -10.78 -1.71 -8.75
C ASN A 46 -10.84 -3.26 -8.71
N PRO A 47 -11.84 -3.87 -8.04
CA PRO A 47 -11.96 -5.33 -7.96
C PRO A 47 -12.37 -6.00 -9.29
N GLY A 48 -12.85 -5.22 -10.27
CA GLY A 48 -13.20 -5.72 -11.60
C GLY A 48 -11.99 -6.01 -12.49
N ASN A 49 -10.79 -5.56 -12.09
CA ASN A 49 -9.55 -5.88 -12.82
C ASN A 49 -9.06 -7.29 -12.50
N THR A 50 -8.33 -7.88 -13.45
CA THR A 50 -7.69 -9.19 -13.24
C THR A 50 -6.69 -9.13 -12.09
N GLN A 51 -6.54 -10.25 -11.39
CA GLN A 51 -5.61 -10.34 -10.26
C GLN A 51 -4.18 -9.97 -10.65
N VAL A 52 -3.73 -10.39 -11.83
CA VAL A 52 -2.41 -10.08 -12.39
C VAL A 52 -2.18 -8.57 -12.46
N VAL A 53 -3.15 -7.83 -13.01
CA VAL A 53 -3.08 -6.38 -13.17
C VAL A 53 -3.04 -5.68 -11.81
N ARG A 54 -3.86 -6.14 -10.86
CA ARG A 54 -3.90 -5.57 -9.51
C ARG A 54 -2.58 -5.78 -8.76
N VAL A 55 -2.02 -6.99 -8.81
CA VAL A 55 -0.72 -7.32 -8.22
C VAL A 55 0.38 -6.46 -8.85
N ALA A 56 0.41 -6.36 -10.18
CA ALA A 56 1.39 -5.55 -10.89
C ALA A 56 1.28 -4.07 -10.51
N ALA A 57 0.06 -3.51 -10.44
CA ALA A 57 -0.17 -2.13 -10.03
C ALA A 57 0.28 -1.88 -8.58
N GLY A 58 -0.11 -2.74 -7.64
CA GLY A 58 0.31 -2.65 -6.24
C GLY A 58 1.82 -2.73 -6.07
N LEU A 59 2.48 -3.60 -6.85
CA LEU A 59 3.95 -3.70 -6.86
C LEU A 59 4.61 -2.39 -7.33
N GLN A 60 4.10 -1.76 -8.40
CA GLN A 60 4.64 -0.49 -8.89
C GLN A 60 4.43 0.66 -7.90
N VAL A 61 3.27 0.73 -7.25
CA VAL A 61 3.01 1.71 -6.17
C VAL A 61 3.98 1.48 -5.02
N LYS A 62 4.12 0.25 -4.54
CA LYS A 62 5.06 -0.09 -3.46
C LYS A 62 6.50 0.28 -3.80
N ASN A 63 6.98 -0.10 -4.99
CA ASN A 63 8.35 0.17 -5.43
C ASN A 63 8.64 1.68 -5.58
N SER A 64 7.59 2.51 -5.70
CA SER A 64 7.72 3.96 -5.74
C SER A 64 7.80 4.61 -4.35
N LEU A 65 7.42 3.88 -3.29
CA LEU A 65 7.28 4.36 -1.91
C LEU A 65 8.38 3.85 -0.98
N THR A 66 8.87 2.62 -1.19
CA THR A 66 9.85 1.99 -0.31
C THR A 66 10.94 1.26 -1.08
N SER A 67 12.09 1.09 -0.45
CA SER A 67 13.23 0.32 -0.94
C SER A 67 13.89 -0.41 0.22
N LYS A 68 14.60 -1.51 -0.08
CA LYS A 68 15.45 -2.19 0.90
C LYS A 68 16.66 -1.37 1.29
N ASP A 69 17.10 -0.48 0.41
CA ASP A 69 18.19 0.46 0.67
C ASP A 69 17.63 1.64 1.49
N PRO A 70 18.15 1.91 2.70
CA PRO A 70 17.68 3.00 3.57
C PRO A 70 17.80 4.39 2.94
N ASP A 71 18.84 4.64 2.14
CA ASP A 71 19.05 5.94 1.52
C ASP A 71 18.07 6.16 0.38
N VAL A 72 17.84 5.13 -0.44
CA VAL A 72 16.80 5.15 -1.49
C VAL A 72 15.41 5.26 -0.87
N LYS A 73 15.14 4.56 0.25
CA LYS A 73 13.87 4.66 1.00
C LYS A 73 13.63 6.11 1.42
N ARG A 74 14.62 6.78 2.00
CA ARG A 74 14.50 8.19 2.40
C ARG A 74 14.23 9.12 1.21
N GLN A 75 14.89 8.89 0.07
CA GLN A 75 14.64 9.64 -1.16
C GLN A 75 13.20 9.46 -1.67
N TYR A 76 12.69 8.24 -1.66
CA TYR A 76 11.31 7.95 -2.07
C TYR A 76 10.29 8.59 -1.13
N GLN A 77 10.53 8.58 0.18
CA GLN A 77 9.69 9.27 1.16
C GLN A 77 9.67 10.78 0.93
N GLN A 78 10.83 11.41 0.70
CA GLN A 78 10.90 12.85 0.39
C GLN A 78 10.18 13.18 -0.93
N ARG A 79 10.38 12.35 -1.97
CA ARG A 79 9.71 12.47 -3.26
C ARG A 79 8.20 12.35 -3.11
N TRP A 80 7.73 11.42 -2.28
CA TRP A 80 6.31 11.27 -1.94
C TRP A 80 5.77 12.52 -1.26
N LEU A 81 6.44 13.01 -0.20
CA LEU A 81 6.00 14.20 0.53
C LEU A 81 5.98 15.48 -0.32
N ALA A 82 6.81 15.54 -1.37
CA ALA A 82 6.79 16.63 -2.35
C ALA A 82 5.57 16.63 -3.27
N ILE A 83 4.82 15.52 -3.36
CA ILE A 83 3.55 15.45 -4.09
C ILE A 83 2.51 16.29 -3.35
N ASN A 84 1.69 17.02 -4.09
CA ASN A 84 0.58 17.80 -3.56
C ASN A 84 -0.38 16.94 -2.71
N ALA A 85 -0.90 17.53 -1.63
CA ALA A 85 -1.73 16.83 -0.65
C ALA A 85 -2.99 16.20 -1.25
N ASN A 86 -3.64 16.85 -2.23
CA ASN A 86 -4.86 16.34 -2.88
C ASN A 86 -4.60 15.01 -3.60
N THR A 87 -3.51 14.92 -4.36
CA THR A 87 -3.14 13.70 -5.10
C THR A 87 -2.73 12.59 -4.16
N ARG A 88 -1.98 12.91 -3.10
CA ARG A 88 -1.68 11.93 -2.05
C ARG A 88 -2.93 11.42 -1.36
N CYS A 89 -3.88 12.29 -1.04
CA CYS A 89 -5.16 11.91 -0.44
C CYS A 89 -5.93 10.93 -1.33
N GLU A 90 -6.00 11.18 -2.64
CA GLU A 90 -6.63 10.26 -3.60
C GLU A 90 -5.95 8.87 -3.60
N ILE A 91 -4.62 8.83 -3.67
CA ILE A 91 -3.86 7.58 -3.64
C ILE A 91 -4.08 6.84 -2.31
N LYS A 92 -4.04 7.54 -1.17
CA LYS A 92 -4.28 7.00 0.17
C LYS A 92 -5.67 6.35 0.26
N ASN A 93 -6.69 7.04 -0.24
CA ASN A 93 -8.07 6.52 -0.24
C ASN A 93 -8.19 5.26 -1.09
N ASN A 94 -7.62 5.26 -2.30
CA ASN A 94 -7.64 4.09 -3.18
C ASN A 94 -6.91 2.89 -2.55
N VAL A 95 -5.73 3.09 -1.96
CA VAL A 95 -4.97 2.04 -1.30
C VAL A 95 -5.73 1.49 -0.08
N LEU A 96 -6.33 2.34 0.75
CA LEU A 96 -7.15 1.91 1.89
C LEU A 96 -8.39 1.11 1.46
N GLN A 97 -9.07 1.55 0.40
CA GLN A 97 -10.22 0.81 -0.17
C GLN A 97 -9.83 -0.57 -0.72
N THR A 98 -8.56 -0.76 -1.05
CA THR A 98 -8.04 -2.04 -1.55
C THR A 98 -7.94 -3.09 -0.44
N LEU A 99 -7.79 -2.68 0.83
CA LEU A 99 -7.70 -3.59 1.97
C LEU A 99 -8.93 -4.51 2.04
N GLY A 100 -8.70 -5.82 2.04
CA GLY A 100 -9.78 -6.80 2.06
C GLY A 100 -10.50 -7.01 0.72
N THR A 101 -10.03 -6.45 -0.39
CA THR A 101 -10.50 -6.82 -1.74
C THR A 101 -9.53 -7.74 -2.47
N GLU A 102 -8.33 -7.90 -1.92
CA GLU A 102 -7.31 -8.81 -2.44
C GLU A 102 -7.61 -10.25 -1.99
N THR A 103 -7.34 -11.19 -2.89
CA THR A 103 -7.51 -12.64 -2.65
C THR A 103 -6.18 -13.36 -2.50
N TYR A 104 -5.04 -12.66 -2.68
CA TYR A 104 -3.69 -13.21 -2.57
C TYR A 104 -2.98 -12.74 -1.31
N ARG A 105 -2.00 -13.52 -0.88
CA ARG A 105 -1.12 -13.26 0.27
C ARG A 105 0.35 -13.28 -0.16
N PRO A 106 1.22 -12.41 0.39
CA PRO A 106 0.91 -11.29 1.28
C PRO A 106 0.12 -10.16 0.58
N SER A 107 -0.63 -9.35 1.34
CA SER A 107 -1.42 -8.24 0.79
C SER A 107 -0.50 -7.14 0.27
N SER A 108 -0.68 -6.74 -1.00
CA SER A 108 0.07 -5.62 -1.55
C SER A 108 -0.45 -4.30 -1.02
N ALA A 109 -1.73 -4.22 -0.65
CA ALA A 109 -2.31 -3.01 -0.09
C ALA A 109 -1.71 -2.72 1.28
N SER A 110 -1.56 -3.74 2.13
CA SER A 110 -0.92 -3.62 3.45
C SER A 110 0.50 -3.06 3.36
N GLN A 111 1.30 -3.53 2.40
CA GLN A 111 2.66 -3.03 2.17
C GLN A 111 2.66 -1.57 1.66
N CYS A 112 1.72 -1.20 0.79
CA CYS A 112 1.59 0.17 0.30
C CYS A 112 1.17 1.13 1.43
N VAL A 113 0.21 0.73 2.27
CA VAL A 113 -0.22 1.49 3.45
C VAL A 113 0.99 1.74 4.36
N ALA A 114 1.75 0.71 4.69
CA ALA A 114 2.93 0.86 5.54
C ALA A 114 4.00 1.77 4.91
N GLY A 115 4.26 1.63 3.59
CA GLY A 115 5.20 2.48 2.88
C GLY A 115 4.83 3.98 2.93
N ILE A 116 3.55 4.31 2.72
CA ILE A 116 3.05 5.69 2.83
C ILE A 116 3.08 6.15 4.29
N ALA A 117 2.66 5.30 5.23
CA ALA A 117 2.64 5.61 6.66
C ALA A 117 4.05 5.96 7.19
N CYS A 118 5.09 5.25 6.72
CA CYS A 118 6.48 5.54 7.06
C CYS A 118 6.92 6.94 6.62
N ALA A 119 6.33 7.48 5.54
CA ALA A 119 6.62 8.83 5.08
C ALA A 119 5.78 9.89 5.81
N GLU A 120 4.49 9.61 6.06
CA GLU A 120 3.52 10.62 6.51
C GLU A 120 3.29 10.68 8.02
N ILE A 121 3.43 9.57 8.76
CA ILE A 121 3.26 9.57 10.22
C ILE A 121 4.29 10.48 10.91
N PRO A 122 5.61 10.41 10.59
CA PRO A 122 6.60 11.27 11.26
C PRO A 122 6.40 12.77 11.05
N VAL A 123 5.60 13.16 10.05
CA VAL A 123 5.28 14.56 9.72
C VAL A 123 3.80 14.90 9.95
N ASN A 124 3.04 14.03 10.62
CA ASN A 124 1.62 14.21 10.95
C ASN A 124 0.71 14.52 9.74
N GLN A 125 0.97 13.90 8.58
CA GLN A 125 0.19 14.13 7.35
C GLN A 125 -0.87 13.06 7.06
N TRP A 126 -0.97 12.05 7.92
CA TRP A 126 -2.01 11.01 7.85
C TRP A 126 -2.58 10.61 9.21
N PRO A 127 -3.15 11.56 9.98
CA PRO A 127 -3.68 11.27 11.32
C PRO A 127 -4.89 10.32 11.30
N GLU A 128 -5.59 10.18 10.18
CA GLU A 128 -6.78 9.32 10.06
C GLU A 128 -6.43 7.83 9.92
N LEU A 129 -5.17 7.49 9.63
CA LEU A 129 -4.78 6.12 9.32
C LEU A 129 -5.04 5.15 10.48
N ILE A 130 -4.47 5.42 11.66
CA ILE A 130 -4.60 4.50 12.80
C ILE A 130 -6.05 4.36 13.24
N PRO A 131 -6.84 5.44 13.42
CA PRO A 131 -8.26 5.32 13.73
C PRO A 131 -9.04 4.49 12.70
N GLN A 132 -8.75 4.64 11.41
CA GLN A 132 -9.41 3.86 10.35
C GLN A 132 -9.05 2.37 10.42
N LEU A 133 -7.76 2.03 10.61
CA LEU A 133 -7.34 0.64 10.75
C LEU A 133 -7.98 0.00 11.99
N VAL A 134 -8.03 0.71 13.11
CA VAL A 134 -8.68 0.24 14.34
C VAL A 134 -10.17 0.06 14.11
N ALA A 135 -10.86 1.00 13.46
CA ALA A 135 -12.28 0.90 13.14
C ALA A 135 -12.58 -0.37 12.30
N ASN A 136 -11.76 -0.67 11.29
CA ASN A 136 -11.91 -1.88 10.50
C ASN A 136 -11.79 -3.16 11.35
N MET A 137 -10.97 -3.15 12.41
CA MET A 137 -10.84 -4.31 13.31
C MET A 137 -12.00 -4.43 14.30
N MET A 138 -12.56 -3.30 14.73
CA MET A 138 -13.63 -3.25 15.73
C MET A 138 -15.03 -3.44 15.13
N ASP A 139 -15.22 -3.12 13.85
CA ASP A 139 -16.52 -3.23 13.21
C ASP A 139 -16.91 -4.71 12.99
N PRO A 140 -18.00 -5.20 13.62
CA PRO A 140 -18.45 -6.58 13.46
C PRO A 140 -18.95 -6.91 12.04
N ALA A 141 -19.28 -5.90 11.22
CA ALA A 141 -19.64 -6.09 9.82
C ALA A 141 -18.40 -6.31 8.92
N THR A 142 -17.20 -6.05 9.43
CA THR A 142 -15.96 -6.24 8.67
C THR A 142 -15.67 -7.72 8.45
N ILE A 143 -15.52 -8.07 7.19
CA ILE A 143 -15.16 -9.42 6.73
C ILE A 143 -13.74 -9.81 7.17
N GLU A 144 -13.53 -11.11 7.44
CA GLU A 144 -12.25 -11.64 7.93
C GLU A 144 -11.05 -11.26 7.06
N ARG A 145 -11.17 -11.34 5.73
CA ARG A 145 -10.08 -10.94 4.80
C ARG A 145 -9.64 -9.48 4.97
N MET A 146 -10.56 -8.59 5.33
CA MET A 146 -10.27 -7.17 5.58
C MET A 146 -9.59 -7.00 6.93
N LYS A 147 -10.01 -7.74 7.97
CA LYS A 147 -9.32 -7.77 9.27
C LYS A 147 -7.89 -8.27 9.14
N GLU A 148 -7.69 -9.39 8.44
CA GLU A 148 -6.36 -9.96 8.22
C GLU A 148 -5.45 -9.00 7.43
N SER A 149 -5.94 -8.37 6.36
CA SER A 149 -5.15 -7.38 5.60
C SER A 149 -4.86 -6.12 6.44
N THR A 150 -5.82 -5.68 7.25
CA THR A 150 -5.63 -4.54 8.16
C THR A 150 -4.59 -4.86 9.23
N LEU A 151 -4.63 -6.06 9.82
CA LEU A 151 -3.65 -6.51 10.81
C LEU A 151 -2.24 -6.63 10.19
N GLU A 152 -2.14 -7.13 8.97
CA GLU A 152 -0.89 -7.17 8.20
C GLU A 152 -0.33 -5.75 7.97
N ALA A 153 -1.20 -4.76 7.67
CA ALA A 153 -0.78 -3.37 7.52
C ALA A 153 -0.27 -2.77 8.84
N ILE A 154 -0.98 -3.01 9.96
CA ILE A 154 -0.54 -2.60 11.30
C ILE A 154 0.82 -3.22 11.62
N GLY A 155 0.99 -4.51 11.33
CA GLY A 155 2.26 -5.22 11.55
C GLY A 155 3.43 -4.57 10.80
N TYR A 156 3.26 -4.29 9.51
CA TYR A 156 4.30 -3.61 8.72
C TYR A 156 4.58 -2.19 9.21
N ILE A 157 3.56 -1.43 9.62
CA ILE A 157 3.72 -0.09 10.20
C ILE A 157 4.57 -0.16 11.48
N CYS A 158 4.25 -1.07 12.39
CA CYS A 158 4.99 -1.26 13.64
C CYS A 158 6.42 -1.76 13.43
N GLN A 159 6.68 -2.46 12.32
CA GLN A 159 8.01 -2.94 11.98
C GLN A 159 8.89 -1.83 11.37
N ASP A 160 8.32 -1.00 10.49
CA ASP A 160 9.09 -0.08 9.66
C ASP A 160 9.19 1.36 10.20
N ILE A 161 8.36 1.71 11.18
CA ILE A 161 8.33 3.04 11.82
C ILE A 161 8.98 2.97 13.21
N ASP A 162 9.69 4.04 13.57
CA ASP A 162 10.26 4.20 14.91
C ASP A 162 9.14 4.14 15.97
N PRO A 163 9.27 3.27 17.00
CA PRO A 163 8.29 3.16 18.07
C PRO A 163 7.94 4.48 18.76
N GLU A 164 8.89 5.44 18.82
CA GLU A 164 8.65 6.76 19.40
C GLU A 164 7.54 7.52 18.66
N GLN A 165 7.45 7.37 17.34
CA GLN A 165 6.43 8.02 16.50
C GLN A 165 5.04 7.38 16.66
N LEU A 166 4.97 6.18 17.25
CA LEU A 166 3.73 5.44 17.45
C LEU A 166 3.22 5.52 18.90
N GLN A 167 3.96 6.14 19.83
CA GLN A 167 3.61 6.16 21.25
C GLN A 167 2.22 6.73 21.53
N GLU A 168 1.86 7.83 20.87
CA GLU A 168 0.54 8.47 21.04
C GLU A 168 -0.61 7.55 20.62
N ASN A 169 -0.37 6.70 19.62
CA ASN A 169 -1.34 5.78 19.05
C ASN A 169 -1.21 4.34 19.58
N ALA A 170 -0.25 4.07 20.47
CA ALA A 170 0.12 2.72 20.91
C ALA A 170 -1.08 1.98 21.53
N ASN A 171 -1.89 2.65 22.34
CA ASN A 171 -3.08 2.04 22.97
C ASN A 171 -4.12 1.61 21.93
N GLN A 172 -4.33 2.41 20.89
CA GLN A 172 -5.26 2.08 19.82
C GLN A 172 -4.75 0.91 18.99
N ILE A 173 -3.46 0.92 18.64
CA ILE A 173 -2.78 -0.16 17.92
C ILE A 173 -2.87 -1.48 18.70
N LEU A 174 -2.55 -1.46 20.01
CA LEU A 174 -2.65 -2.64 20.87
C LEU A 174 -4.08 -3.18 20.94
N THR A 175 -5.08 -2.30 21.02
CA THR A 175 -6.50 -2.70 21.00
C THR A 175 -6.86 -3.43 19.71
N ALA A 176 -6.43 -2.89 18.55
CA ALA A 176 -6.65 -3.52 17.25
C ALA A 176 -5.95 -4.88 17.13
N ILE A 177 -4.73 -5.03 17.64
CA ILE A 177 -3.99 -6.31 17.63
C ILE A 177 -4.70 -7.35 18.52
N ILE A 178 -5.12 -6.98 19.73
CA ILE A 178 -5.79 -7.90 20.66
C ILE A 178 -7.12 -8.40 20.09
N GLN A 179 -7.87 -7.54 19.41
CA GLN A 179 -9.15 -7.87 18.78
C GLN A 179 -8.97 -8.63 17.46
N GLY A 180 -7.86 -8.37 16.78
CA GLY A 180 -7.55 -8.91 15.47
C GLY A 180 -6.88 -10.27 15.45
N THR A 181 -6.20 -10.64 16.53
CA THR A 181 -5.55 -11.94 16.64
C THR A 181 -6.62 -12.96 17.02
N PRO A 182 -7.08 -13.85 16.13
CA PRO A 182 -7.97 -14.93 16.53
C PRO A 182 -7.20 -15.78 17.54
N ARG A 183 -7.88 -16.20 18.60
CA ARG A 183 -7.35 -17.24 19.50
C ARG A 183 -7.00 -18.46 18.61
N CYS A 184 -5.70 -18.72 18.41
CA CYS A 184 -5.05 -19.74 17.56
C CYS A 184 -4.52 -19.26 16.20
N GLY A 185 -3.18 -19.29 16.05
CA GLY A 185 -2.54 -19.84 14.83
C GLY A 185 -1.84 -18.91 13.84
N TRP A 186 -1.52 -17.66 14.15
CA TRP A 186 -0.90 -16.73 13.17
C TRP A 186 0.61 -16.46 13.36
N TRP A 187 1.26 -17.14 14.32
CA TRP A 187 2.70 -16.96 14.63
C TRP A 187 3.45 -18.30 14.72
N GLU A 188 3.22 -19.21 13.77
CA GLU A 188 4.11 -20.37 13.53
C GLU A 188 4.70 -20.30 12.13
#